data_AF-A0A830E4A4-F1
#
_entry.id   AF-A0A830E4A4-F1
#
_cell.length_a   1.000
_cell.length_b   1.000
_cell.length_c   1.000
_cell.angle_alpha   90.00
_cell.angle_beta   90.00
_cell.angle_gamma   90.00
#
_symmetry.space_group_name_H-M   'P 1'
#
loop_
_entity.id
_entity.type
_entity.pdbx_description
1 polymer ?
#
loop_
_entity_poly.entity_id
_entity_poly.type
_entity_poly.pdbx_seq_one_letter_code
_entity_poly.pdbx_strand_id
1 'polypeptide(L)'
;MEDSIEDLLVSVEDGDVESFMKLIRFVEDNYRKVLYTMGYVELGDYILIKSCTYILLGSDGMAYALLGDNDRPEVVNLETNGDINEVIDEVCGSEE
;
A
#
# COMPACT_ATOMS: atom_id res chain seq x y z
N MET A 1 -7.51 -17.44 13.35
CA MET A 1 -7.01 -17.83 12.02
C MET A 1 -6.00 -16.76 11.67
N GLU A 2 -4.78 -17.11 11.27
CA GLU A 2 -3.87 -16.13 10.67
C GLU A 2 -4.50 -15.75 9.32
N ASP A 3 -4.89 -14.50 9.15
CA ASP A 3 -5.32 -14.00 7.84
C ASP A 3 -4.12 -14.12 6.89
N SER A 4 -4.32 -14.86 5.80
CA SER A 4 -3.29 -14.98 4.75
C SER A 4 -3.05 -13.61 4.12
N ILE A 5 -1.85 -13.37 3.59
CA ILE A 5 -1.53 -12.13 2.85
C ILE A 5 -2.58 -11.87 1.76
N GLU A 6 -3.00 -12.91 1.05
CA GLU A 6 -4.05 -12.83 0.02
C GLU A 6 -5.40 -12.31 0.56
N ASP A 7 -5.78 -12.71 1.78
CA ASP A 7 -7.03 -12.26 2.41
C ASP A 7 -6.95 -10.79 2.86
N LEU A 8 -5.77 -10.39 3.36
CA LEU A 8 -5.48 -9.00 3.67
C LEU A 8 -5.52 -8.12 2.42
N LEU A 9 -4.94 -8.58 1.30
CA LEU A 9 -4.95 -7.84 0.04
C LEU A 9 -6.38 -7.60 -0.45
N VAL A 10 -7.22 -8.65 -0.51
CA VAL A 10 -8.63 -8.52 -0.91
C VAL A 10 -9.40 -7.55 0.00
N SER A 11 -9.11 -7.58 1.31
CA SER A 11 -9.74 -6.66 2.26
C SER A 11 -9.29 -5.21 2.06
N VAL A 12 -8.03 -4.97 1.66
CA VAL A 12 -7.54 -3.62 1.30
C VAL A 12 -8.26 -3.10 0.07
N GLU A 13 -8.56 -3.96 -0.91
CA GLU A 13 -9.32 -3.58 -2.10
C GLU A 13 -10.75 -3.12 -1.78
N ASP A 14 -11.36 -3.67 -0.71
CA ASP A 14 -12.66 -3.24 -0.17
C ASP A 14 -12.55 -1.95 0.66
N GLY A 15 -11.35 -1.42 0.86
CA GLY A 15 -11.07 -0.21 1.64
C GLY A 15 -10.86 -0.46 3.14
N ASP A 16 -10.62 -1.70 3.55
CA ASP A 16 -10.43 -2.05 4.96
C ASP A 16 -9.06 -1.57 5.48
N VAL A 17 -9.10 -0.53 6.29
CA VAL A 17 -7.93 0.12 6.87
C VAL A 17 -7.15 -0.81 7.82
N GLU A 18 -7.86 -1.62 8.60
CA GLU A 18 -7.22 -2.51 9.58
C GLU A 18 -6.39 -3.57 8.86
N SER A 19 -6.92 -4.14 7.78
CA SER A 19 -6.24 -5.11 6.93
C SER A 19 -5.03 -4.51 6.25
N PHE A 20 -5.11 -3.27 5.79
CA PHE A 20 -3.95 -2.56 5.25
C PHE A 20 -2.85 -2.38 6.29
N MET A 21 -3.21 -1.95 7.50
CA MET A 21 -2.25 -1.82 8.60
C MET A 21 -1.60 -3.15 8.99
N LYS A 22 -2.37 -4.25 9.00
CA LYS A 22 -1.83 -5.60 9.23
C LYS A 22 -0.84 -5.99 8.14
N LEU A 23 -1.16 -5.73 6.87
CA LEU A 23 -0.28 -5.98 5.73
C LEU A 23 1.03 -5.21 5.85
N ILE A 24 0.95 -3.90 6.17
CA ILE A 24 2.12 -3.04 6.36
C ILE A 24 3.02 -3.59 7.48
N ARG A 25 2.43 -3.98 8.63
CA ARG A 25 3.18 -4.58 9.74
C ARG A 25 3.86 -5.87 9.33
N PHE A 26 3.17 -6.72 8.58
CA PHE A 26 3.75 -7.96 8.06
C PHE A 26 4.96 -7.68 7.17
N VAL A 27 4.88 -6.70 6.26
CA VAL A 27 5.98 -6.32 5.38
C VAL A 27 7.13 -5.67 6.17
N GLU A 28 6.84 -4.80 7.14
CA GLU A 28 7.88 -4.20 7.98
C GLU A 28 8.57 -5.22 8.91
N ASP A 29 7.92 -6.31 9.30
CA ASP A 29 8.55 -7.36 10.11
C ASP A 29 9.43 -8.28 9.26
N ASN A 30 8.96 -8.68 8.08
CA ASN A 30 9.60 -9.70 7.24
C ASN A 30 10.55 -9.11 6.18
N TYR A 31 10.21 -7.96 5.60
CA TYR A 31 10.87 -7.38 4.42
C TYR A 31 11.45 -5.99 4.67
N ARG A 32 11.56 -5.57 5.94
CA ARG A 32 12.10 -4.24 6.34
C ARG A 32 13.33 -3.84 5.53
N LYS A 33 14.31 -4.73 5.43
CA LYS A 33 15.57 -4.39 4.76
C LYS A 33 15.36 -4.07 3.28
N VAL A 34 14.50 -4.81 2.59
CA VAL A 34 14.17 -4.58 1.18
C VAL A 34 13.40 -3.28 1.06
N LEU A 35 12.36 -3.10 1.86
CA LEU A 35 11.50 -1.92 1.83
C LEU A 35 12.29 -0.62 2.03
N TYR A 36 13.24 -0.57 2.97
CA TYR A 36 14.06 0.63 3.21
C TYR A 36 15.25 0.78 2.24
N THR A 37 15.59 -0.24 1.46
CA THR A 37 16.67 -0.18 0.47
C THR A 37 16.14 0.15 -0.93
N MET A 38 15.03 -0.48 -1.32
CA MET A 38 14.41 -0.36 -2.65
C MET A 38 13.26 0.65 -2.68
N GLY A 39 12.64 0.92 -1.53
CA GLY A 39 11.43 1.76 -1.44
C GLY A 39 10.12 1.00 -1.69
N TYR A 40 10.17 -0.28 -2.08
CA TYR A 40 8.99 -1.10 -2.33
C TYR A 40 9.27 -2.59 -2.10
N VAL A 41 8.22 -3.40 -2.00
CA VAL A 41 8.24 -4.86 -1.87
C VAL A 41 7.15 -5.46 -2.77
N GLU A 42 7.51 -6.46 -3.55
CA GLU A 42 6.58 -7.23 -4.40
C GLU A 42 5.90 -8.35 -3.57
N LEU A 43 4.57 -8.42 -3.65
CA LEU A 43 3.69 -9.32 -2.91
C LEU A 43 2.78 -10.08 -3.89
N GLY A 44 3.38 -10.83 -4.80
CA GLY A 44 2.64 -11.50 -5.88
C GLY A 44 2.20 -10.50 -6.95
N ASP A 45 0.90 -10.36 -7.16
CA ASP A 45 0.30 -9.42 -8.12
C ASP A 45 0.20 -7.97 -7.60
N TYR A 46 0.68 -7.71 -6.38
CA TYR A 46 0.69 -6.40 -5.76
C TYR A 46 2.10 -5.94 -5.41
N ILE A 47 2.30 -4.63 -5.36
CA ILE A 47 3.54 -4.00 -4.95
C ILE A 47 3.23 -3.03 -3.82
N LEU A 48 3.78 -3.29 -2.62
CA LEU A 48 3.71 -2.35 -1.51
C LEU A 48 4.89 -1.38 -1.56
N ILE A 49 4.59 -0.10 -1.74
CA ILE A 49 5.53 1.00 -1.85
C ILE A 49 5.52 1.78 -0.52
N LYS A 50 6.71 2.18 -0.06
CA LYS A 50 6.90 3.07 1.10
C LYS A 50 7.55 4.36 0.61
N SER A 51 6.76 5.43 0.54
CA SER A 51 7.20 6.78 0.17
C SER A 51 6.79 7.80 1.25
N CYS A 52 6.04 8.87 0.91
CA CYS A 52 5.40 9.75 1.91
C CYS A 52 4.40 8.98 2.79
N THR A 53 3.77 7.96 2.21
CA THR A 53 2.91 7.00 2.89
C THR A 53 3.12 5.59 2.33
N TYR A 54 2.33 4.63 2.81
CA TYR A 54 2.22 3.29 2.24
C TYR A 54 1.19 3.26 1.12
N ILE A 55 1.59 2.71 -0.02
CA ILE A 55 0.78 2.61 -1.22
C ILE A 55 0.85 1.17 -1.72
N LEU A 56 -0.29 0.53 -1.93
CA LEU A 56 -0.38 -0.80 -2.50
C LEU A 56 -0.82 -0.65 -3.96
N LEU A 57 0.06 -0.97 -4.90
CA LEU A 57 -0.23 -0.95 -6.33
C LEU A 57 -0.58 -2.36 -6.79
N GLY A 58 -1.80 -2.57 -7.27
CA GLY A 58 -2.23 -3.81 -7.90
C GLY A 58 -1.87 -3.85 -9.39
N SER A 59 -1.64 -5.06 -9.92
CA SER A 59 -1.37 -5.26 -11.34
C SER A 59 -2.57 -4.93 -12.26
N ASP A 60 -3.76 -4.72 -11.71
CA ASP A 60 -4.96 -4.25 -12.43
C ASP A 60 -4.90 -2.75 -12.75
N GLY A 61 -3.88 -2.03 -12.25
CA GLY A 61 -3.74 -0.58 -12.41
C GLY A 61 -4.35 0.22 -11.26
N MET A 62 -4.99 -0.43 -10.30
CA MET A 62 -5.51 0.24 -9.10
C MET A 62 -4.43 0.40 -8.03
N ALA A 63 -4.33 1.59 -7.44
CA ALA A 63 -3.49 1.86 -6.28
C ALA A 63 -4.34 2.19 -5.05
N TYR A 64 -3.88 1.73 -3.89
CA TYR A 64 -4.53 1.95 -2.60
C TYR A 64 -3.53 2.64 -1.68
N ALA A 65 -3.79 3.90 -1.34
CA ALA A 65 -2.93 4.69 -0.45
C ALA A 65 -3.54 4.74 0.95
N LEU A 66 -2.72 4.52 1.97
CA LEU A 66 -3.13 4.75 3.35
C LEU A 66 -2.91 6.22 3.70
N LEU A 67 -3.97 7.02 3.70
CA LEU A 67 -3.91 8.46 4.01
C LEU A 67 -4.54 8.77 5.36
N GLY A 68 -4.38 10.02 5.80
CA GLY A 68 -4.88 10.49 7.09
C GLY A 68 -3.84 10.37 8.22
N ASP A 69 -4.20 10.92 9.37
CA ASP A 69 -3.37 10.89 10.57
C ASP A 69 -3.47 9.53 11.28
N ASN A 70 -2.52 9.23 12.16
CA ASN A 70 -2.51 7.99 12.95
C ASN A 70 -3.82 7.75 13.74
N ASP A 71 -4.61 8.80 14.00
CA ASP A 71 -5.88 8.73 14.72
C ASP A 71 -7.06 8.37 13.79
N ARG A 72 -6.96 8.68 12.50
CA ARG A 72 -8.00 8.44 11.47
C ARG A 72 -7.39 8.09 10.12
N PRO A 73 -6.75 6.91 10.02
CA PRO A 73 -6.29 6.38 8.74
C PRO A 73 -7.48 6.04 7.83
N GLU A 74 -7.31 6.28 6.54
CA GLU A 74 -8.28 6.00 5.47
C GLU A 74 -7.55 5.35 4.29
N VAL A 75 -8.22 4.40 3.61
CA VAL A 75 -7.71 3.84 2.35
C VAL A 75 -8.33 4.60 1.20
N VAL A 76 -7.50 5.27 0.41
CA VAL A 76 -7.92 5.95 -0.81
C VAL A 76 -7.51 5.12 -2.01
N ASN A 77 -8.47 4.80 -2.87
CA ASN A 77 -8.25 4.07 -4.11
C ASN A 77 -8.13 5.02 -5.30
N LEU A 78 -7.15 4.77 -6.16
CA LEU A 78 -6.77 5.61 -7.29
C LEU A 78 -6.60 4.71 -8.52
N GLU A 79 -7.09 5.14 -9.68
CA GLU A 79 -6.89 4.45 -10.95
C GLU A 79 -5.60 4.97 -11.59
N THR A 80 -4.71 4.08 -11.98
CA THR A 80 -3.34 4.40 -12.37
C THR A 80 -2.95 3.63 -13.62
N ASN A 81 -1.92 4.09 -14.32
CA ASN A 81 -1.37 3.33 -15.46
C ASN A 81 -0.40 2.21 -15.03
N GLY A 82 -0.30 1.92 -13.73
CA GLY A 82 0.67 0.97 -13.17
C GLY A 82 2.09 1.53 -13.02
N ASP A 83 2.30 2.83 -13.26
CA ASP A 83 3.61 3.47 -13.05
C ASP A 83 3.78 3.92 -11.60
N ILE A 84 4.74 3.31 -10.91
CA ILE A 84 5.02 3.60 -9.50
C ILE A 84 5.31 5.08 -9.25
N ASN A 85 6.02 5.77 -10.16
CA ASN A 85 6.38 7.18 -9.94
C ASN A 85 5.15 8.08 -10.10
N GLU A 86 4.30 7.81 -11.08
CA GLU A 86 3.01 8.51 -11.26
C GLU A 86 2.16 8.41 -10.00
N VAL A 87 2.00 7.20 -9.45
CA VAL A 87 1.20 6.98 -8.24
C VAL A 87 1.80 7.70 -7.03
N ILE A 88 3.12 7.63 -6.86
CA ILE A 88 3.78 8.35 -5.76
C ILE A 88 3.57 9.85 -5.91
N ASP A 89 3.70 10.41 -7.12
CA ASP A 89 3.52 11.84 -7.39
C ASP A 89 2.07 12.27 -7.12
N GLU A 90 1.08 11.47 -7.52
CA GLU A 90 -0.33 11.77 -7.26
C GLU A 90 -0.66 11.74 -5.76
N VAL A 91 -0.23 10.68 -5.05
CA VAL A 91 -0.51 10.50 -3.62
C VAL A 91 0.25 11.51 -2.76
N CYS A 92 1.54 11.71 -3.04
CA CYS A 92 2.41 12.56 -2.23
C CYS A 92 2.42 14.04 -2.67
N GLY A 93 2.05 14.32 -3.93
CA GLY A 93 1.94 15.67 -4.48
C GLY A 93 0.60 16.34 -4.22
N SER A 94 -0.37 15.63 -3.65
CA SER A 94 -1.66 16.20 -3.24
C SER A 94 -1.57 17.18 -2.06
N GLU A 95 -0.38 17.44 -1.51
CA GLU A 95 -0.09 18.55 -0.59
C GLU A 95 0.28 19.84 -1.37
N GLU A 96 -0.68 20.44 -2.08
CA GLU A 96 -0.61 21.83 -2.57
C GLU A 96 -1.81 22.68 -2.09
#